data_AF-A0A1B7WXK6-F1
#
_entry.id   AF-A0A1B7WXK6-F1
#
_cell.length_a   1.000
_cell.length_b   1.000
_cell.length_c   1.000
_cell.angle_alpha   90.00
_cell.angle_beta   90.00
_cell.angle_gamma   90.00
#
_symmetry.space_group_name_H-M   'P 1'
#
loop_
_entity.id
_entity.type
_entity.pdbx_description
1 polymer ?
#
loop_
_entity_poly.entity_id
_entity_poly.type
_entity_poly.pdbx_seq_one_letter_code
_entity_poly.pdbx_strand_id
1 'polypeptide(L)' 'IYSSVDFRLRYPDGRMGSNPDLATPEHGKQFYDLSVEELSKGYLEFMKEE' A
#
# COMPACT_ATOMS: atom_id res chain seq x y z
N ILE A 1 0.22 1.08 19.17
CA ILE A 1 0.42 -0.02 18.19
C ILE A 1 0.75 -1.25 19.02
N TYR A 2 0.02 -2.35 18.85
CA TYR A 2 0.08 -3.52 19.72
C TYR A 2 1.49 -4.12 19.81
N SER A 3 1.87 -4.70 20.96
CA SER A 3 3.11 -5.48 21.06
C SER A 3 3.05 -6.69 20.12
N SER A 4 4.19 -7.31 19.79
CA SER A 4 4.22 -8.48 18.90
C SER A 4 3.29 -9.61 19.37
N VAL A 5 3.19 -9.82 20.69
CA VAL A 5 2.28 -10.80 21.30
C VAL A 5 0.82 -10.40 21.11
N ASP A 6 0.46 -9.15 21.42
CA ASP A 6 -0.91 -8.65 21.29
C ASP A 6 -1.34 -8.55 19.81
N PHE A 7 -0.41 -8.26 18.89
CA PHE A 7 -0.68 -8.27 17.45
C PHE A 7 -1.08 -9.66 16.95
N ARG A 8 -0.32 -10.70 17.31
CA ARG A 8 -0.63 -12.07 16.88
C ARG A 8 -1.88 -12.64 17.53
N LEU A 9 -2.24 -12.18 18.74
CA LEU A 9 -3.52 -12.51 19.36
C LEU A 9 -4.70 -11.89 18.60
N ARG A 10 -4.56 -10.65 18.12
CA ARG A 10 -5.61 -9.92 17.40
C ARG A 10 -5.71 -10.30 15.93
N TYR A 11 -4.58 -10.60 15.28
CA TYR A 11 -4.47 -10.96 13.88
C TYR A 11 -3.72 -12.29 13.77
N PRO A 12 -4.37 -13.44 14.05
CA PRO A 12 -3.70 -14.74 14.10
C PRO A 12 -3.04 -15.15 12.78
N ASP A 13 -3.65 -14.76 11.66
CA ASP A 13 -3.14 -14.97 10.30
C ASP A 13 -2.38 -13.74 9.74
N GLY A 14 -2.21 -12.70 10.57
CA GLY A 14 -1.52 -11.46 10.24
C GLY A 14 -2.33 -10.47 9.38
N ARG A 15 -3.52 -10.82 8.89
CA ARG A 15 -4.34 -9.92 8.08
C ARG A 15 -5.08 -8.93 8.97
N MET A 16 -5.08 -7.65 8.59
CA MET A 16 -5.75 -6.57 9.32
C MET A 16 -6.93 -6.05 8.51
N GLY A 17 -8.11 -6.66 8.66
CA GLY A 17 -9.34 -6.22 8.01
C GLY A 17 -9.35 -6.34 6.48
N SER A 18 -8.38 -7.04 5.91
CA SER A 18 -8.21 -7.20 4.47
C SER A 18 -8.62 -8.61 3.99
N ASN A 19 -9.20 -8.67 2.80
CA ASN A 19 -9.42 -9.91 2.07
C ASN A 19 -8.57 -9.93 0.78
N PRO A 20 -7.35 -10.50 0.82
CA PRO A 20 -6.46 -10.54 -0.33
C PRO A 20 -6.94 -11.45 -1.47
N ASP A 21 -7.91 -12.33 -1.23
CA ASP A 21 -8.40 -13.29 -2.23
C ASP A 21 -9.15 -12.61 -3.40
N LEU A 22 -9.50 -11.32 -3.25
CA LEU A 22 -10.10 -10.49 -4.29
C LEU A 22 -9.07 -9.84 -5.25
N ALA A 23 -7.77 -9.99 -4.96
CA ALA A 23 -6.73 -9.38 -5.78
C ALA A 23 -6.59 -10.07 -7.14
N THR A 24 -6.38 -9.28 -8.19
CA THR A 24 -6.06 -9.76 -9.54
C THR A 24 -4.84 -9.02 -10.09
N PRO A 25 -4.11 -9.61 -11.06
CA PRO A 25 -2.99 -8.93 -11.73
C PRO A 25 -3.40 -7.60 -12.37
N GLU A 26 -4.62 -7.50 -12.89
CA GLU A 26 -5.16 -6.30 -13.53
C GLU A 26 -5.30 -5.16 -12.53
N HIS A 27 -5.83 -5.43 -11.33
CA HIS A 27 -5.87 -4.45 -10.24
C HIS A 27 -4.46 -3.99 -9.87
N GLY A 28 -3.51 -4.93 -9.79
CA GLY A 28 -2.11 -4.63 -9.51
C GLY A 28 -1.49 -3.67 -10.54
N LYS A 29 -1.73 -3.90 -11.83
CA LYS A 29 -1.27 -3.01 -12.90
C LYS A 29 -1.86 -1.62 -12.78
N GLN A 30 -3.17 -1.50 -12.49
CA GLN A 30 -3.82 -0.20 -12.31
C GLN A 30 -3.20 0.59 -11.16
N PHE A 31 -2.98 -0.04 -10.00
CA PHE A 31 -2.34 0.62 -8.85
C PHE A 31 -0.90 1.03 -9.16
N TYR A 32 -0.14 0.17 -9.85
CA TYR A 32 1.23 0.47 -10.24
C TYR A 32 1.31 1.68 -11.16
N ASP A 33 0.56 1.68 -12.26
CA ASP A 33 0.61 2.76 -13.26
C ASP A 33 0.23 4.11 -12.62
N LEU A 34 -0.86 4.14 -11.84
CA LEU A 34 -1.32 5.35 -11.13
C LEU A 34 -0.27 5.86 -10.14
N SER A 35 0.31 4.96 -9.35
CA SER A 35 1.29 5.36 -8.32
C SER A 35 2.56 5.91 -8.95
N VAL A 36 3.06 5.27 -10.02
CA VAL A 36 4.27 5.74 -10.72
C VAL A 36 4.02 7.10 -11.35
N GLU A 37 2.89 7.30 -12.02
CA GLU A 37 2.54 8.58 -12.63
C GLU A 37 2.46 9.72 -11.59
N GLU A 38 1.65 9.53 -10.54
CA GLU A 38 1.37 10.59 -9.57
C GLU A 38 2.59 10.94 -8.71
N LEU A 39 3.31 9.92 -8.23
CA LEU A 39 4.50 10.14 -7.40
C LEU A 39 5.66 10.74 -8.21
N SER A 40 5.84 10.35 -9.48
CA SER A 40 6.87 10.95 -10.34
C SER A 40 6.58 12.43 -10.60
N LYS A 41 5.31 12.77 -10.86
CA LYS A 41 4.90 14.16 -11.04
C LYS A 41 5.14 14.97 -9.76
N GLY A 42 4.68 14.48 -8.62
CA GLY A 42 4.88 15.15 -7.33
C GLY A 42 6.35 15.34 -6.99
N TYR A 43 7.20 14.35 -7.29
CA TYR A 43 8.65 14.46 -7.13
C TYR A 43 9.24 15.57 -8.02
N LEU A 44 8.88 15.63 -9.30
CA LEU A 44 9.37 16.66 -10.21
C LEU A 44 8.87 18.06 -9.86
N GLU A 45 7.67 18.18 -9.30
CA GLU A 45 7.15 19.44 -8.77
C GLU A 45 7.94 19.87 -7.53
N PHE A 46 8.14 18.97 -6.56
CA PHE A 46 8.97 19.23 -5.38
C PHE A 46 10.39 19.71 -5.75
N MET A 47 11.01 19.10 -6.76
CA MET A 47 12.35 19.49 -7.24
C MET A 47 12.38 20.87 -7.91
N LYS A 48 11.23 21.43 -8.33
CA LYS A 48 11.14 22.75 -8.97
C LYS A 48 10.82 23.88 -7.99
N GLU A 49 10.44 23.57 -6.76
CA GLU A 49 10.09 24.55 -5.71
C GLU A 49 11.32 25.23 -5.07
N GLU A 50 12.44 25.39 -5.81
CA GLU A 50 13.59 26.21 -5.37
C GLU A 50 13.28 27.72 -5.39
#